data_AF-W1YIK5-F1
#
_entry.id   AF-W1YIK5-F1
#
_cell.length_a   1.000
_cell.length_b   1.000
_cell.length_c   1.000
_cell.angle_alpha   90.00
_cell.angle_beta   90.00
_cell.angle_gamma   90.00
#
_symmetry.space_group_name_H-M   'P 1'
#
loop_
_entity.id
_entity.type
_entity.pdbx_description
1 polymer ?
#
loop_
_entity_poly.entity_id
_entity_poly.type
_entity_poly.pdbx_seq_one_letter_code
_entity_poly.pdbx_strand_id
1 'polypeptide(L)' 'LGNQALLNDQQVDTKAIEADISAQASQGATPVLLAVDGKAVALLAVRDPLRSDSVAALQRLHKAGYRL' A
#
# COMPACT_ATOMS: atom_id res chain seq x y z
N LEU A 1 -6.08 -10.51 -9.36
CA LEU A 1 -5.70 -9.16 -8.91
C LEU A 1 -5.92 -9.11 -7.40
N GLY A 2 -4.96 -8.64 -6.61
CA GLY A 2 -5.11 -8.58 -5.15
C GLY A 2 -3.86 -8.14 -4.42
N ASN A 3 -3.83 -8.32 -3.10
CA ASN A 3 -2.65 -8.09 -2.28
C ASN A 3 -1.74 -9.33 -2.22
N GLN A 4 -0.59 -9.21 -1.55
CA GLN A 4 0.40 -10.30 -1.45
C GLN A 4 -0.19 -11.56 -0.80
N ALA A 5 -0.98 -11.40 0.28
CA ALA A 5 -1.62 -12.52 0.96
C ALA A 5 -2.52 -13.33 0.02
N LEU A 6 -3.38 -12.66 -0.76
CA LEU A 6 -4.27 -13.33 -1.70
C LEU A 6 -3.49 -14.07 -2.81
N LEU A 7 -2.39 -13.50 -3.29
CA LEU A 7 -1.56 -14.16 -4.31
C LEU A 7 -0.84 -15.38 -3.74
N ASN A 8 -0.33 -15.29 -2.51
CA ASN A 8 0.28 -16.42 -1.81
C ASN A 8 -0.72 -17.57 -1.60
N ASP A 9 -1.97 -17.26 -1.22
CA ASP A 9 -3.05 -18.24 -1.08
C ASP A 9 -3.38 -18.93 -2.41
N GLN A 10 -3.19 -18.23 -3.54
CA GLN A 10 -3.31 -18.78 -4.90
C GLN A 10 -2.02 -19.45 -5.40
N GLN A 11 -1.05 -19.66 -4.52
CA GLN A 11 0.25 -20.27 -4.84
C GLN A 11 1.06 -19.51 -5.90
N VAL A 12 0.84 -18.21 -6.04
CA VAL A 12 1.63 -17.33 -6.89
C VAL A 12 2.89 -16.91 -6.14
N ASP A 13 4.07 -17.15 -6.72
CA ASP A 13 5.32 -16.69 -6.13
C ASP A 13 5.48 -15.17 -6.30
N THR A 14 5.62 -14.46 -5.18
CA THR A 14 5.84 -13.01 -5.14
C THR A 14 7.21 -12.63 -4.58
N LYS A 15 8.11 -13.59 -4.30
CA LYS A 15 9.39 -13.31 -3.61
C LYS A 15 10.27 -12.32 -4.36
N ALA A 16 10.29 -12.40 -5.69
CA ALA A 16 11.11 -11.54 -6.53
C ALA A 16 10.75 -10.04 -6.44
N ILE A 17 9.53 -9.71 -6.01
CA ILE A 17 8.99 -8.35 -5.96
C ILE A 17 8.65 -7.89 -4.54
N GLU A 18 8.96 -8.69 -3.52
CA GLU A 18 8.61 -8.41 -2.13
C GLU A 18 9.26 -7.12 -1.60
N ALA A 19 10.50 -6.85 -2.01
CA ALA A 19 11.19 -5.61 -1.70
C ALA A 19 10.44 -4.38 -2.25
N ASP A 20 9.94 -4.46 -3.48
CA ASP A 20 9.21 -3.37 -4.13
C ASP A 20 7.82 -3.15 -3.49
N ILE A 21 7.12 -4.23 -3.14
CA ILE A 21 5.86 -4.17 -2.39
C ILE A 21 6.07 -3.40 -1.09
N SER A 22 7.09 -3.78 -0.31
CA SER A 22 7.42 -3.14 0.97
C SER A 22 7.87 -1.68 0.78
N ALA A 23 8.66 -1.39 -0.25
CA ALA A 23 9.10 -0.05 -0.58
C ALA A 23 7.93 0.88 -0.92
N GLN A 24 6.93 0.39 -1.67
CA GLN A 24 5.74 1.20 -1.98
C GLN A 24 4.83 1.38 -0.75
N ALA A 25 4.64 0.33 0.04
CA ALA A 25 3.84 0.40 1.27
C ALA A 25 4.43 1.38 2.29
N SER A 26 5.76 1.36 2.50
CA SER A 26 6.44 2.29 3.42
C SER A 26 6.35 3.76 2.99
N GLN A 27 6.11 4.01 1.71
CA GLN A 27 5.86 5.34 1.15
C GLN A 27 4.38 5.75 1.19
N GLY A 28 3.50 4.95 1.84
CA GLY A 28 2.07 5.24 1.95
C GLY A 28 1.26 4.90 0.70
N ALA A 29 1.81 4.12 -0.25
CA ALA A 29 1.00 3.55 -1.32
C ALA A 29 0.32 2.26 -0.86
N THR A 30 -0.78 1.90 -1.50
CA THR A 30 -1.39 0.58 -1.41
C THR A 30 -0.92 -0.27 -2.60
N PRO A 31 -0.07 -1.30 -2.38
CA PRO A 31 0.36 -2.22 -3.43
C PRO A 31 -0.78 -3.13 -3.90
N VAL A 32 -0.98 -3.22 -5.21
CA VAL A 32 -1.91 -4.16 -5.85
C VAL A 32 -1.16 -4.99 -6.87
N LEU A 33 -1.24 -6.31 -6.75
CA LEU A 33 -0.56 -7.26 -7.61
C LEU A 33 -1.52 -7.86 -8.64
N LEU A 34 -1.04 -7.95 -9.88
CA LEU A 34 -1.68 -8.68 -10.96
C LEU A 34 -0.89 -9.98 -11.21
N ALA A 35 -1.62 -11.08 -11.27
CA ALA A 35 -1.08 -12.37 -11.67
C ALA A 35 -1.83 -12.92 -12.88
N VAL A 36 -1.10 -13.57 -13.79
CA VAL A 36 -1.61 -14.27 -14.97
C VAL A 36 -0.92 -15.64 -15.01
N ASP A 37 -1.69 -16.69 -15.23
CA ASP A 37 -1.19 -18.08 -15.30
C ASP A 37 -0.29 -18.48 -14.11
N GLY A 38 -0.70 -18.10 -12.90
CA GLY A 38 0.02 -18.43 -11.66
C GLY A 38 1.30 -17.61 -11.41
N LYS A 39 1.56 -16.56 -12.20
CA LYS A 39 2.75 -15.72 -12.09
C LYS A 39 2.38 -14.27 -11.84
N ALA A 40 3.05 -13.62 -10.90
CA ALA A 40 2.95 -12.17 -10.74
C ALA A 40 3.55 -11.48 -11.97
N VAL A 41 2.77 -10.65 -12.65
CA VAL A 41 3.16 -9.95 -13.89
C VAL A 41 3.19 -8.44 -13.74
N ALA A 42 2.55 -7.87 -12.72
CA ALA A 42 2.61 -6.44 -12.45
C ALA A 42 2.39 -6.11 -10.97
N LEU A 43 2.97 -4.97 -10.58
CA LEU A 43 2.76 -4.28 -9.32
C LEU A 43 2.22 -2.88 -9.62
N LEU A 44 1.04 -2.56 -9.08
CA LEU A 44 0.43 -1.24 -9.13
C LEU A 44 0.53 -0.59 -7.75
N ALA A 45 1.02 0.65 -7.69
CA ALA A 45 1.07 1.43 -6.45
C ALA A 45 -0.02 2.50 -6.47
N VAL A 46 -1.12 2.25 -5.75
CA VAL A 46 -2.25 3.19 -5.68
C VAL A 46 -2.02 4.16 -4.52
N ARG A 47 -2.20 5.46 -4.77
CA ARG A 47 -2.03 6.51 -3.76
C ARG A 47 -3.26 7.41 -3.73
N ASP A 48 -3.69 7.74 -2.52
CA ASP A 48 -4.59 8.86 -2.25
C ASP A 48 -3.74 9.96 -1.59
N PRO A 49 -3.36 11.03 -2.32
CA PRO A 49 -2.45 12.04 -1.80
C PRO A 49 -3.06 12.77 -0.61
N LEU A 50 -2.25 13.12 0.40
CA LEU A 50 -2.73 13.92 1.52
C LEU A 50 -3.29 15.25 1.01
N ARG A 51 -4.40 15.68 1.60
CA ARG A 51 -4.96 17.01 1.36
C ARG A 51 -3.97 18.06 1.85
N SER A 52 -3.89 19.19 1.16
CA SER A 52 -2.97 20.28 1.51
C SER A 52 -3.19 20.85 2.92
N ASP A 53 -4.41 20.70 3.46
CA ASP A 53 -4.80 21.16 4.79
C ASP A 53 -4.64 20.10 5.89
N SER A 54 -4.27 18.86 5.55
CA SER A 54 -4.21 17.73 6.49
C SER A 54 -3.30 18.02 7.69
N VAL A 55 -2.12 18.62 7.45
CA VAL A 55 -1.15 18.94 8.52
C VAL A 55 -1.75 19.95 9.52
N ALA A 56 -2.34 21.03 9.01
CA ALA A 56 -2.95 22.05 9.85
C ALA A 56 -4.16 21.48 10.62
N ALA A 57 -4.94 20.58 10.01
CA ALA A 57 -6.06 19.92 10.67
C ALA A 57 -5.60 19.02 11.84
N LEU A 58 -4.59 18.18 11.62
CA LEU A 58 -4.03 17.31 12.66
C LEU A 58 -3.48 18.12 13.84
N GLN A 59 -2.79 19.24 13.57
CA GLN A 59 -2.30 20.14 14.62
C GLN A 59 -3.42 20.72 15.48
N ARG A 60 -4.55 21.11 14.88
CA ARG A 60 -5.72 21.59 15.64
C ARG A 60 -6.32 20.48 16.50
N LEU A 61 -6.40 19.25 15.99
CA LEU A 61 -6.93 18.10 16.74
C LEU A 61 -6.04 17.75 17.94
N HIS A 62 -4.71 17.71 17.77
CA HIS A 62 -3.79 17.51 18.88
C HIS A 62 -3.91 18.60 19.96
N LYS A 63 -4.02 19.89 19.55
CA LYS A 63 -4.24 21.00 20.49
C LYS A 63 -5.56 20.90 21.25
N ALA A 64 -6.59 20.31 20.63
CA ALA A 64 -7.87 20.05 21.25
C ALA A 64 -7.86 18.81 22.17
N GLY A 65 -6.71 18.12 22.32
CA GLY A 65 -6.53 16.99 23.23
C GLY A 65 -6.84 15.62 22.63
N TYR A 66 -7.11 15.52 21.33
CA TYR A 66 -7.29 14.23 20.64
C TYR A 66 -5.94 13.54 20.42
N ARG A 67 -5.92 12.21 20.50
CA ARG A 67 -4.75 11.37 20.19
C ARG A 67 -5.07 10.57 18.92
N LEU A 68 -4.22 10.72 17.90
CA LEU A 68 -4.37 10.15 16.55
C LEU A 68 -3.21 9.21 16.23
#